data_AF-A0A2A4PXD8-F1
#
_entry.id   AF-A0A2A4PXD8-F1
#
_cell.length_a   1.000
_cell.length_b   1.000
_cell.length_c   1.000
_cell.angle_alpha   90.00
_cell.angle_beta   90.00
_cell.angle_gamma   90.00
#
_symmetry.space_group_name_H-M   'P 1'
#
loop_
_entity.id
_entity.type
_entity.pdbx_description
1 polymer ?
#
loop_
_entity_poly.entity_id
_entity_poly.type
_entity_poly.pdbx_seq_one_letter_code
_entity_poly.pdbx_strand_id
1 'polypeptide(L)' 'MFKAYWDHLFQYQHVRRKTLKADTKKIDRQIAQFLDRIVDANSPTVIGAYEKRITQLEKEKRLRQEKNRCLW' A
#
# COMPACT_ATOMS: atom_id res chain seq x y z
N MET A 1 28.58 -22.28 6.58
CA MET A 1 28.36 -20.96 7.19
C MET A 1 27.99 -19.86 6.19
N PHE A 2 28.66 -19.73 5.04
CA PHE A 2 28.28 -18.76 4.00
C PHE A 2 26.88 -19.00 3.40
N LYS A 3 26.54 -20.26 3.07
CA LYS A 3 25.23 -20.63 2.50
C LYS A 3 24.05 -20.21 3.40
N ALA A 4 24.16 -20.45 4.71
CA ALA A 4 23.12 -20.07 5.67
C ALA A 4 22.91 -18.55 5.76
N TYR A 5 23.97 -17.75 5.66
CA TYR A 5 23.87 -16.30 5.62
C TYR A 5 23.18 -15.81 4.33
N TRP A 6 23.54 -16.40 3.19
CA TRP A 6 22.88 -16.10 1.91
C TRP A 6 21.41 -16.52 1.89
N ASP A 7 21.08 -17.68 2.46
CA ASP A 7 19.70 -18.14 2.61
C ASP A 7 18.91 -17.16 3.49
N HIS A 8 19.49 -16.66 4.57
CA HIS A 8 18.85 -15.66 5.43
C HIS A 8 18.57 -14.34 4.69
N LEU A 9 19.54 -13.83 3.93
CA LEU A 9 19.35 -12.63 3.10
C LEU A 9 18.27 -12.84 2.03
N PHE A 10 18.25 -14.00 1.39
CA PHE A 10 17.24 -14.35 0.40
C PHE A 10 15.84 -14.40 1.02
N GLN A 11 15.70 -15.05 2.17
CA GLN A 11 14.45 -15.11 2.91
C GLN A 11 13.99 -13.72 3.37
N TYR A 12 14.91 -12.90 3.89
CA TYR A 12 14.62 -11.53 4.28
C TYR A 12 14.06 -10.71 3.11
N GLN A 13 14.71 -10.75 1.95
CA GLN A 13 14.25 -10.02 0.76
C GLN A 13 12.94 -10.59 0.21
N HIS A 14 12.73 -11.90 0.29
CA HIS A 14 11.47 -12.53 -0.10
C HIS A 14 10.30 -12.13 0.80
N VAL A 15 10.50 -12.14 2.13
CA VAL A 15 9.52 -11.64 3.10
C VAL A 15 9.24 -10.16 2.87
N ARG A 16 10.27 -9.33 2.67
CA ARG A 16 10.13 -7.89 2.42
C ARG A 16 9.33 -7.59 1.15
N ARG A 17 9.53 -8.35 0.07
CA ARG A 17 8.70 -8.21 -1.15
C ARG A 17 7.26 -8.64 -0.91
N LYS A 18 7.03 -9.71 -0.14
CA LYS A 18 5.68 -10.17 0.21
C LYS A 18 4.94 -9.16 1.07
N THR A 19 5.58 -8.57 2.09
CA THR A 19 4.96 -7.57 2.95
C THR A 19 4.61 -6.31 2.17
N LEU A 20 5.51 -5.80 1.32
CA LEU A 20 5.22 -4.65 0.45
C LEU A 20 4.01 -4.90 -0.46
N LYS A 21 3.88 -6.11 -1.05
CA LYS A 21 2.72 -6.48 -1.86
C LYS A 21 1.42 -6.56 -1.04
N ALA A 22 1.50 -7.07 0.19
CA ALA A 22 0.34 -7.13 1.08
C ALA A 22 -0.11 -5.72 1.50
N ASP A 23 0.84 -4.83 1.80
CA ASP A 23 0.58 -3.45 2.15
C ASP A 23 -0.09 -2.68 0.99
N THR A 24 0.38 -2.87 -0.25
CA THR A 24 -0.29 -2.26 -1.41
C THR A 24 -1.73 -2.73 -1.57
N LYS A 25 -1.99 -4.04 -1.37
CA LYS A 25 -3.36 -4.57 -1.42
C LYS A 25 -4.25 -4.04 -0.29
N LYS A 26 -3.67 -3.79 0.89
CA LYS A 26 -4.40 -3.21 2.02
C LYS A 26 -4.84 -1.78 1.71
N ILE A 27 -3.98 -0.98 1.10
CA ILE A 27 -4.31 0.38 0.66
C ILE A 27 -5.42 0.36 -0.38
N ASP A 28 -5.37 -0.57 -1.34
CA ASP A 28 -6.42 -0.72 -2.36
C ASP A 28 -7.79 -0.99 -1.75
N ARG A 29 -7.86 -1.88 -0.75
CA ARG A 29 -9.10 -2.13 -0.01
C ARG A 29 -9.59 -0.90 0.76
N GLN A 30 -8.69 -0.15 1.37
CA GLN A 30 -9.05 1.08 2.08
C GLN A 30 -9.60 2.14 1.12
N ILE A 31 -9.01 2.29 -0.06
CA ILE A 31 -9.50 3.20 -1.10
C ILE A 31 -10.92 2.79 -1.53
N ALA A 32 -11.14 1.50 -1.83
CA ALA A 32 -12.46 0.99 -2.19
C ALA A 32 -13.52 1.28 -1.11
N GLN A 33 -13.19 1.05 0.16
CA GLN A 33 -14.11 1.37 1.27
C GLN A 33 -14.45 2.86 1.38
N PHE A 34 -13.49 3.75 1.10
CA PHE A 34 -13.78 5.19 1.10
C PHE A 34 -14.60 5.60 -0.13
N LEU A 35 -14.40 4.96 -1.28
CA LEU A 35 -15.21 5.20 -2.48
C LEU A 35 -16.67 4.77 -2.26
N ASP A 36 -16.91 3.59 -1.70
CA ASP A 36 -18.27 3.14 -1.35
C ASP A 36 -18.96 4.13 -0.40
N ARG A 37 -18.23 4.61 0.62
CA ARG A 37 -18.74 5.62 1.57
C ARG A 37 -18.99 6.99 0.95
N ILE A 38 -18.29 7.36 -0.12
CA ILE A 38 -18.54 8.61 -0.85
C ILE A 38 -19.86 8.52 -1.61
N VAL A 39 -20.16 7.37 -2.22
CA VAL A 39 -21.42 7.14 -2.95
C VAL A 39 -22.63 7.30 -2.03
N ASP A 40 -22.52 6.85 -0.78
CA ASP A 40 -23.59 6.96 0.23
C ASP A 40 -23.61 8.31 0.97
N ALA A 41 -22.56 9.14 0.85
CA ALA A 41 -22.44 10.38 1.59
C ALA A 41 -23.21 11.53 0.92
N ASN A 42 -24.07 12.21 1.69
CA ASN A 42 -24.86 13.35 1.20
C ASN A 42 -24.30 14.72 1.62
N SER A 43 -23.17 14.77 2.33
CA SER A 43 -22.56 16.02 2.80
C SER A 43 -21.30 16.35 1.97
N PRO A 44 -21.26 17.50 1.27
CA PRO A 44 -20.10 17.92 0.48
C PRO A 44 -18.81 18.00 1.31
N THR A 45 -18.91 18.39 2.58
CA THR A 45 -17.77 18.48 3.50
C THR A 45 -17.18 17.11 3.82
N VAL A 46 -18.03 16.09 4.00
CA VAL A 46 -17.62 14.72 4.30
C VAL A 46 -17.02 14.06 3.06
N ILE A 47 -17.62 14.27 1.88
CA ILE A 47 -17.09 13.82 0.59
C ILE A 47 -15.68 14.39 0.38
N GLY A 48 -15.50 15.71 0.53
CA GLY A 48 -14.19 16.33 0.37
C GLY A 48 -13.14 15.85 1.37
N ALA A 49 -13.53 15.46 2.58
CA ALA A 49 -12.63 14.84 3.55
C ALA A 49 -12.20 13.42 3.12
N TYR A 50 -13.11 12.62 2.58
CA TYR A 50 -12.80 11.30 2.04
C TYR A 50 -11.93 11.37 0.79
N GLU A 51 -12.20 12.29 -0.14
CA GLU A 51 -11.35 12.53 -1.32
C GLU A 51 -9.92 12.90 -0.94
N LYS A 52 -9.74 13.79 0.06
CA LYS A 52 -8.42 14.11 0.62
C LYS A 52 -7.74 12.88 1.21
N ARG A 53 -8.49 11.98 1.84
CA ARG A 53 -7.93 10.74 2.40
C ARG A 53 -7.53 9.75 1.32
N ILE A 54 -8.35 9.60 0.28
CA ILE A 54 -8.07 8.73 -0.88
C ILE A 54 -6.80 9.21 -1.59
N THR A 55 -6.69 10.50 -1.91
CA THR A 55 -5.51 11.05 -2.59
C THR A 55 -4.22 10.86 -1.79
N GLN A 56 -4.28 10.93 -0.46
CA GLN A 56 -3.14 10.62 0.39
C GLN A 56 -2.76 9.13 0.33
N LEU A 57 -3.74 8.23 0.38
CA LEU A 57 -3.52 6.78 0.26
C LEU A 57 -2.96 6.39 -1.11
N GLU A 58 -3.39 7.05 -2.19
CA GLU A 58 -2.85 6.84 -3.54
C GLU A 58 -1.39 7.29 -3.66
N LYS A 59 -1.03 8.44 -3.09
CA LYS A 59 0.37 8.89 -3.02
C LYS A 59 1.23 7.87 -2.28
N GLU A 60 0.75 7.41 -1.13
CA GLU A 60 1.43 6.39 -0.35
C GLU A 60 1.57 5.05 -1.09
N LYS A 61 0.54 4.64 -1.85
CA LYS A 61 0.61 3.45 -2.71
C LYS A 61 1.71 3.60 -3.76
N ARG A 62 1.78 4.75 -4.45
CA ARG A 62 2.82 5.02 -5.46
C ARG A 62 4.22 4.94 -4.86
N LEU A 63 4.45 5.57 -3.70
CA LEU A 63 5.74 5.50 -3.01
C LEU A 63 6.12 4.06 -2.63
N ARG A 64 5.16 3.23 -2.18
CA ARG A 64 5.41 1.82 -1.85
C ARG A 64 5.70 0.98 -3.10
N GLN A 65 5.01 1.26 -4.21
CA GLN A 65 5.27 0.61 -5.51
C GLN A 65 6.65 0.98 -6.07
N GLU A 66 7.05 2.24 -5.93
CA GLU A 66 8.36 2.71 -6.34
C GLU A 66 9.48 2.08 -5.51
N LYS A 67 9.31 2.00 -4.18
CA LYS A 67 10.21 1.25 -3.30
C LYS A 67 10.34 -0.23 -3.70
N ASN A 68 9.26 -0.85 -4.16
CA ASN A 68 9.31 -2.23 -4.65
C ASN A 68 10.05 -2.34 -6.00
N ARG A 69 9.97 -1.31 -6.85
CA ARG A 69 10.65 -1.25 -8.15
C ARG A 69 12.15 -0.97 -8.03
N CYS A 70 12.56 -0.05 -7.14
CA CYS A 70 13.97 0.32 -6.93
C CYS A 70 14.77 -0.68 -6.06
N LEU A 71 14.19 -1.81 -5.66
CA LEU A 71 14.88 -2.88 -4.93
C LEU A 71 15.59 -3.88 -5.86
N TRP A 72 16.05 -3.40 -7.01
CA TRP A 72 16.84 -4.14 -7.99
C TRP A 72 18.25 -3.55 -8.07
#